data_AF-A0A3S7UY99-F1
#
_entry.id   AF-A0A3S7UY99-F1
#
_cell.length_a   1.000
_cell.length_b   1.000
_cell.length_c   1.000
_cell.angle_alpha   90.00
_cell.angle_beta   90.00
_cell.angle_gamma   90.00
#
_symmetry.space_group_name_H-M   'P 1'
#
loop_
_entity.id
_entity.type
_entity.pdbx_description
1 polymer ?
#
loop_
_entity_poly.entity_id
_entity_poly.type
_entity_poly.pdbx_seq_one_letter_code
_entity_poly.pdbx_strand_id
1 'polypeptide(L)'
;MGYFGQLFMQNPWTLYVRREALERLQAAGIRGLQGCPIKVRFRQKKHPELLELQLELHGQFHPECLPAARNPTCPTCGNNPNPLPKKFWLDASSLPQDVDVFRFRDAPGFIFASELLVEAVKRLELDGVVFREAELR
;
A
#
# COMPACT_ATOMS: atom_id res chain seq x y z
N MET A 1 -6.83 -25.56 -5.49
CA MET A 1 -7.88 -24.52 -5.62
C MET A 1 -7.24 -23.17 -5.36
N GLY A 2 -7.63 -22.12 -6.06
CA GLY A 2 -7.14 -20.76 -5.77
C GLY A 2 -7.82 -20.21 -4.52
N TYR A 3 -7.06 -19.59 -3.64
CA TYR A 3 -7.54 -18.89 -2.44
C TYR A 3 -7.13 -17.43 -2.53
N PHE A 4 -8.10 -16.53 -2.37
CA PHE A 4 -7.84 -15.10 -2.21
C PHE A 4 -7.97 -14.79 -0.73
N GLY A 5 -6.92 -14.29 -0.07
CA GLY A 5 -7.04 -13.81 1.31
C GLY A 5 -8.05 -12.67 1.45
N GLN A 6 -8.31 -12.24 2.67
CA GLN A 6 -9.12 -11.06 2.97
C GLN A 6 -8.45 -9.78 2.48
N LEU A 7 -7.12 -9.73 2.58
CA LEU A 7 -6.25 -8.88 1.80
C LEU A 7 -5.50 -9.76 0.79
N PHE A 8 -5.16 -9.25 -0.37
CA PHE A 8 -4.46 -10.03 -1.38
C PHE A 8 -3.68 -9.14 -2.34
N MET A 9 -2.54 -9.62 -2.80
CA MET A 9 -1.71 -8.93 -3.79
C MET A 9 -1.42 -9.88 -4.95
N GLN A 10 -1.97 -9.58 -6.14
CA GLN A 10 -1.63 -10.36 -7.35
C GLN A 10 -0.20 -10.08 -7.79
N ASN A 11 0.25 -8.84 -7.60
CA ASN A 11 1.60 -8.36 -7.80
C ASN A 11 1.99 -7.49 -6.59
N PRO A 12 3.29 -7.22 -6.37
CA PRO A 12 3.75 -6.46 -5.21
C PRO A 12 3.24 -5.01 -5.09
N TRP A 13 2.46 -4.49 -6.04
CA TRP A 13 2.05 -3.08 -6.10
C TRP A 13 0.54 -2.85 -6.25
N THR A 14 -0.28 -3.91 -6.39
CA THR A 14 -1.73 -3.82 -6.44
C THR A 14 -2.33 -4.59 -5.27
N LEU A 15 -2.94 -3.85 -4.35
CA LEU A 15 -3.58 -4.39 -3.15
C LEU A 15 -5.08 -4.53 -3.38
N TYR A 16 -5.57 -5.75 -3.25
CA TYR A 16 -6.97 -6.10 -3.26
C TYR A 16 -7.45 -6.41 -1.84
N VAL A 17 -8.73 -6.19 -1.62
CA VAL A 17 -9.42 -6.50 -0.37
C VAL A 17 -10.77 -7.12 -0.70
N ARG A 18 -11.21 -8.07 0.13
CA ARG A 18 -12.60 -8.52 0.05
C ARG A 18 -13.53 -7.47 0.63
N ARG A 19 -14.76 -7.36 0.11
CA ARG A 19 -15.74 -6.38 0.60
C ARG A 19 -15.93 -6.43 2.11
N GLU A 20 -16.13 -7.62 2.68
CA GLU A 20 -16.37 -7.78 4.11
C GLU A 20 -15.16 -7.34 4.96
N ALA A 21 -13.94 -7.49 4.44
CA ALA A 21 -12.72 -7.09 5.14
C ALA A 21 -12.53 -5.56 5.10
N LEU A 22 -12.86 -4.93 3.97
CA LEU A 22 -12.86 -3.47 3.83
C LEU A 22 -13.82 -2.81 4.84
N GLU A 23 -15.05 -3.31 4.92
CA GLU A 23 -16.08 -2.82 5.83
C GLU A 23 -15.65 -2.96 7.30
N ARG A 24 -15.03 -4.10 7.66
CA ARG A 24 -14.50 -4.32 9.02
C ARG A 24 -13.35 -3.37 9.35
N LEU A 25 -12.46 -3.08 8.41
CA LEU A 25 -11.37 -2.12 8.61
C LEU A 25 -11.90 -0.69 8.75
N GLN A 26 -12.86 -0.29 7.94
CA GLN A 26 -13.53 1.01 8.06
C GLN A 26 -14.26 1.15 9.41
N ALA A 27 -14.99 0.10 9.84
CA ALA A 27 -15.64 0.08 11.15
C ALA A 27 -14.64 0.11 12.31
N ALA A 28 -13.42 -0.37 12.10
CA ALA A 28 -12.31 -0.27 13.06
C ALA A 28 -11.61 1.09 13.07
N GLY A 29 -12.09 2.06 12.27
CA GLY A 29 -11.57 3.43 12.24
C GLY A 29 -10.37 3.65 11.32
N ILE A 30 -10.06 2.70 10.43
CA ILE A 30 -8.97 2.85 9.47
C ILE A 30 -9.37 3.85 8.38
N ARG A 31 -8.48 4.84 8.16
CA ARG A 31 -8.73 6.00 7.31
C ARG A 31 -8.16 5.82 5.91
N GLY A 32 -8.72 6.56 4.95
CA GLY A 32 -8.28 6.53 3.55
C GLY A 32 -8.67 5.28 2.76
N LEU A 33 -9.52 4.41 3.33
CA LEU A 33 -9.91 3.16 2.67
C LEU A 33 -11.06 3.36 1.68
N GLN A 34 -10.73 3.30 0.39
CA GLN A 34 -11.69 3.24 -0.70
C GLN A 34 -11.37 2.06 -1.62
N GLY A 35 -12.40 1.35 -2.08
CA GLY A 35 -12.25 0.16 -2.93
C GLY A 35 -13.15 0.21 -4.14
N CYS A 36 -12.63 -0.16 -5.31
CA CYS A 36 -13.39 -0.27 -6.55
C CYS A 36 -13.61 -1.75 -6.93
N PRO A 37 -14.85 -2.19 -7.23
CA PRO A 37 -15.10 -3.56 -7.66
C PRO A 37 -14.34 -3.94 -8.93
N ILE A 38 -13.66 -5.09 -8.88
CA ILE A 38 -12.96 -5.62 -10.05
C ILE A 38 -13.85 -6.57 -10.85
N LYS A 39 -13.76 -6.50 -12.18
CA LYS A 39 -14.52 -7.38 -13.08
C LYS A 39 -13.77 -8.69 -13.33
N VAL A 40 -13.87 -9.61 -12.39
CA VAL A 40 -13.28 -10.95 -12.49
C VAL A 40 -14.35 -12.03 -12.66
N ARG A 41 -13.99 -13.13 -13.34
CA ARG A 41 -14.86 -14.30 -13.49
C ARG A 41 -14.29 -15.46 -12.69
N PHE A 42 -15.09 -15.99 -11.77
CA PHE A 42 -14.71 -17.19 -11.02
C PHE A 42 -15.36 -18.42 -11.62
N ARG A 43 -14.65 -19.56 -11.58
CA ARG A 43 -15.23 -20.85 -11.93
C ARG A 43 -16.22 -21.36 -10.88
N GLN A 44 -16.08 -20.90 -9.64
CA GLN A 44 -16.89 -21.31 -8.48
C GLN A 44 -18.12 -20.41 -8.33
N LYS A 45 -19.26 -20.99 -7.94
CA LYS A 45 -20.52 -20.23 -7.70
C LYS A 45 -20.45 -19.32 -6.47
N LYS A 46 -19.76 -19.77 -5.42
CA LYS A 46 -19.48 -18.97 -4.22
C LYS A 46 -18.09 -18.39 -4.36
N HIS A 47 -18.02 -17.07 -4.51
CA HIS A 47 -16.78 -16.33 -4.67
C HIS A 47 -16.82 -15.08 -3.77
N PRO A 48 -15.68 -14.62 -3.23
CA PRO A 48 -15.64 -13.34 -2.54
C PRO A 48 -15.85 -12.20 -3.55
N GLU A 49 -16.43 -11.10 -3.09
CA GLU A 49 -16.42 -9.86 -3.85
C GLU A 49 -15.08 -9.15 -3.60
N LEU A 50 -14.29 -8.97 -4.66
CA LEU A 50 -12.98 -8.36 -4.60
C LEU A 50 -13.05 -6.90 -5.02
N LEU A 51 -12.33 -6.07 -4.26
CA LEU A 51 -12.17 -4.65 -4.48
C LEU A 51 -10.67 -4.36 -4.64
N GLU A 52 -10.30 -3.56 -5.64
CA GLU A 52 -8.96 -2.96 -5.69
C GLU A 52 -8.95 -1.72 -4.80
N LEU A 53 -7.99 -1.64 -3.87
CA LEU A 53 -7.86 -0.47 -3.00
C LEU A 53 -7.28 0.70 -3.79
N GLN A 54 -7.92 1.85 -3.68
CA GLN A 54 -7.38 3.11 -4.16
C GLN A 54 -6.29 3.57 -3.18
N LEU A 55 -5.06 3.67 -3.68
CA LEU A 55 -3.91 4.09 -2.89
C LEU A 55 -3.36 5.41 -3.43
N GLU A 56 -3.43 6.45 -2.60
CA GLU A 56 -2.85 7.76 -2.91
C GLU A 56 -1.33 7.73 -2.82
N LEU A 57 -0.67 8.66 -3.52
CA LEU A 57 0.78 8.80 -3.50
C LEU A 57 1.23 9.70 -2.35
N HIS A 58 1.92 9.14 -1.36
CA HIS A 58 2.41 9.88 -0.20
C HIS A 58 3.83 9.45 0.20
N GLY A 59 4.47 10.23 1.07
CA GLY A 59 5.80 9.93 1.60
C GLY A 59 6.95 10.20 0.62
N GLN A 60 8.13 10.46 1.17
CA GLN A 60 9.38 10.68 0.46
C GLN A 60 10.51 9.92 1.16
N PHE A 61 11.58 9.62 0.43
CA PHE A 61 12.79 9.10 1.04
C PHE A 61 13.47 10.19 1.88
N HIS A 62 13.98 9.82 3.06
CA HIS A 62 14.77 10.75 3.85
C HIS A 62 16.01 11.21 3.06
N PRO A 63 16.35 12.52 3.03
CA PRO A 63 17.43 13.04 2.21
C PRO A 63 18.79 12.34 2.43
N GLU A 64 19.05 11.82 3.64
CA GLU A 64 20.29 11.12 3.99
C GLU A 64 20.49 9.77 3.29
N CYS A 65 19.44 9.07 2.84
CA CYS A 65 19.63 7.83 2.07
C CYS A 65 19.78 8.07 0.57
N LEU A 66 19.62 9.31 0.11
CA LEU A 66 19.69 9.66 -1.29
C LEU A 66 21.12 10.05 -1.68
N PRO A 67 21.59 9.66 -2.87
CA PRO A 67 22.90 10.09 -3.34
C PRO A 67 22.95 11.62 -3.53
N ALA A 68 24.12 12.21 -3.33
CA ALA A 68 24.35 13.65 -3.55
C ALA A 68 24.15 14.03 -5.03
N ALA A 69 24.63 13.18 -5.95
CA ALA A 69 24.39 13.33 -7.38
C ALA A 69 23.12 12.58 -7.76
N ARG A 70 22.08 13.32 -8.18
CA ARG A 70 20.82 12.77 -8.66
C ARG A 70 20.55 13.25 -10.08
N ASN A 71 20.02 12.35 -10.89
CA ASN A 71 19.42 12.73 -12.16
C ASN A 71 18.11 13.48 -11.90
N PRO A 72 17.82 14.56 -12.63
CA PRO A 72 16.53 15.24 -12.50
C PRO A 72 15.40 14.32 -12.93
N THR A 73 14.22 14.50 -12.34
CA THR A 73 12.98 13.86 -12.81
C THR A 73 12.66 14.34 -14.22
N CYS A 74 12.11 13.46 -15.06
CA CYS A 74 11.70 13.84 -16.41
C CYS A 74 10.65 14.97 -16.35
N PRO A 75 10.88 16.13 -16.99
CA PRO A 75 9.95 17.24 -16.92
C PRO A 75 8.62 16.97 -17.64
N THR A 76 8.60 15.99 -18.56
CA THR A 76 7.41 15.62 -19.34
C THR A 76 6.50 14.64 -18.61
N CYS A 77 7.07 13.56 -18.05
CA CYS A 77 6.29 12.48 -17.46
C CYS A 77 6.44 12.33 -15.94
N GLY A 78 7.33 13.12 -15.31
CA GLY A 78 7.62 13.04 -13.87
C GLY A 78 8.41 11.81 -13.44
N ASN A 79 8.80 10.92 -14.36
CA ASN A 79 9.55 9.71 -14.02
C ASN A 79 10.89 10.04 -13.36
N ASN A 80 11.17 9.40 -12.23
CA ASN A 80 12.44 9.50 -11.52
C ASN A 80 13.37 8.36 -12.00
N PRO A 81 14.46 8.65 -12.72
CA PRO A 81 15.36 7.62 -13.23
C PRO A 81 16.39 7.15 -12.19
N ASN A 82 16.42 7.74 -10.99
CA ASN A 82 17.37 7.34 -9.96
C ASN A 82 17.02 5.94 -9.44
N PRO A 83 18.03 5.05 -9.24
CA PRO A 83 17.79 3.74 -8.67
C PRO A 83 17.33 3.85 -7.22
N LEU A 84 16.63 2.83 -6.75
CA LEU A 84 16.26 2.72 -5.34
C LEU A 84 17.53 2.66 -4.45
N PRO A 85 17.57 3.40 -3.33
CA PRO A 85 18.65 3.26 -2.36
C PRO A 85 18.74 1.83 -1.83
N LYS A 86 19.96 1.30 -1.63
CA LYS A 86 20.18 -0.04 -1.06
C LYS A 86 19.65 -0.16 0.37
N LYS A 87 19.76 0.93 1.14
CA LYS A 87 19.16 1.13 2.45
C LYS A 87 18.42 2.45 2.41
N PHE A 88 17.18 2.47 2.86
CA PHE A 88 16.35 3.66 2.83
C PHE A 88 15.63 3.86 4.17
N TRP A 89 15.35 5.12 4.45
CA TRP A 89 14.45 5.57 5.52
C TRP A 89 13.35 6.40 4.88
N LEU A 90 12.16 6.36 5.45
CA LEU A 90 11.11 7.30 5.06
C LEU A 90 11.31 8.60 5.84
N ASP A 91 11.10 9.73 5.17
CA ASP A 91 11.04 11.03 5.82
C ASP A 91 9.73 11.12 6.62
N ALA A 92 9.83 11.13 7.94
CA ALA A 92 8.68 11.15 8.84
C ALA A 92 7.78 12.39 8.61
N SER A 93 8.36 13.53 8.23
CA SER A 93 7.63 14.77 7.99
C SER A 93 6.78 14.73 6.71
N SER A 94 7.10 13.83 5.80
CA SER A 94 6.41 13.65 4.52
C SER A 94 5.24 12.65 4.57
N LEU A 95 5.05 11.98 5.71
CA LEU A 95 4.04 10.93 5.85
C LEU A 95 2.64 11.52 6.05
N PRO A 96 1.60 10.90 5.46
CA PRO A 96 0.25 11.39 5.58
C PRO A 96 -0.31 11.12 6.98
N GLN A 97 -1.19 12.01 7.45
CA GLN A 97 -1.85 11.86 8.75
C GLN A 97 -3.31 11.39 8.62
N ASP A 98 -3.86 11.39 7.42
CA ASP A 98 -5.27 11.19 7.09
C ASP A 98 -5.56 9.86 6.38
N VAL A 99 -4.53 9.12 5.97
CA VAL A 99 -4.65 7.77 5.41
C VAL A 99 -3.75 6.79 6.15
N ASP A 100 -4.24 5.57 6.35
CA ASP A 100 -3.52 4.52 7.08
C ASP A 100 -2.85 3.48 6.15
N VAL A 101 -3.11 3.58 4.84
CA VAL A 101 -2.42 2.81 3.80
C VAL A 101 -2.27 3.68 2.55
N PHE A 102 -1.08 3.67 1.95
CA PHE A 102 -0.80 4.50 0.77
C PHE A 102 0.31 3.91 -0.09
N ARG A 103 0.38 4.38 -1.32
CA ARG A 103 1.46 4.06 -2.26
C ARG A 103 2.57 5.09 -2.10
N PHE A 104 3.82 4.64 -2.07
CA PHE A 104 4.93 5.55 -1.84
C PHE A 104 5.23 6.42 -3.05
N ARG A 105 5.34 7.74 -2.89
CA ARG A 105 5.51 8.67 -4.02
C ARG A 105 6.84 8.49 -4.74
N ASP A 106 7.94 8.40 -4.00
CA ASP A 106 9.29 8.31 -4.60
C ASP A 106 9.58 6.93 -5.22
N ALA A 107 8.82 5.91 -4.82
CA ALA A 107 8.88 4.58 -5.40
C ALA A 107 7.49 3.91 -5.40
N PRO A 108 6.65 4.17 -6.42
CA PRO A 108 5.25 3.72 -6.47
C PRO A 108 5.02 2.20 -6.42
N GLY A 109 6.08 1.40 -6.50
CA GLY A 109 6.03 -0.04 -6.26
C GLY A 109 5.90 -0.44 -4.79
N PHE A 110 6.15 0.48 -3.84
CA PHE A 110 6.01 0.22 -2.41
C PHE A 110 4.65 0.70 -1.89
N ILE A 111 4.07 -0.10 -0.99
CA ILE A 111 2.86 0.24 -0.24
C ILE A 111 3.26 0.28 1.23
N PHE A 112 2.94 1.37 1.90
CA PHE A 112 3.16 1.53 3.34
C PHE A 112 1.84 1.57 4.08
N ALA A 113 1.88 1.08 5.31
CA ALA A 113 0.77 1.01 6.22
C ALA A 113 1.17 1.66 7.54
N SER A 114 0.25 2.41 8.15
CA SER A 114 0.44 2.89 9.51
C SER A 114 0.34 1.73 10.50
N GLU A 115 0.89 1.93 11.70
CA GLU A 115 0.78 0.95 12.79
C GLU A 115 -0.70 0.65 13.12
N LEU A 116 -1.58 1.65 13.02
CA LEU A 116 -3.02 1.48 13.25
C LEU A 116 -3.64 0.46 12.28
N LEU A 117 -3.28 0.50 10.99
CA LEU A 117 -3.72 -0.51 10.03
C LEU A 117 -3.20 -1.89 10.42
N VAL A 118 -1.91 -2.00 10.71
CA VAL A 118 -1.26 -3.28 11.05
C VAL A 118 -1.94 -3.93 12.25
N GLU A 119 -2.17 -3.17 13.31
CA GLU A 119 -2.83 -3.65 14.52
C GLU A 119 -4.30 -3.97 14.30
N ALA A 120 -5.01 -3.22 13.45
CA ALA A 120 -6.38 -3.58 13.08
C ALA A 120 -6.44 -4.88 12.27
N VAL A 121 -5.54 -5.08 11.32
CA VAL A 121 -5.44 -6.32 10.53
C VAL A 121 -5.16 -7.52 11.43
N LYS A 122 -4.21 -7.40 12.37
CA LYS A 122 -3.93 -8.45 13.36
C LYS A 122 -5.13 -8.73 14.25
N ARG A 123 -5.74 -7.70 14.85
CA ARG A 123 -6.88 -7.82 15.77
C ARG A 123 -8.12 -8.42 15.10
N LEU A 124 -8.36 -8.09 13.83
CA LEU A 124 -9.46 -8.62 13.03
C LEU A 124 -9.14 -9.99 12.40
N GLU A 125 -7.93 -10.50 12.62
CA GLU A 125 -7.41 -11.76 12.10
C GLU A 125 -7.52 -11.83 10.56
N LEU A 126 -7.22 -10.71 9.89
CA LEU A 126 -7.28 -10.66 8.43
C LEU A 126 -6.01 -11.22 7.79
N ASP A 127 -6.17 -12.07 6.77
CA ASP A 127 -5.07 -12.79 6.13
C ASP A 127 -4.68 -12.26 4.73
N GLY A 128 -3.60 -12.82 4.20
CA GLY A 128 -3.19 -12.70 2.79
C GLY A 128 -2.17 -11.62 2.45
N VAL A 129 -1.71 -10.85 3.45
CA VAL A 129 -0.52 -9.99 3.36
C VAL A 129 0.42 -10.20 4.54
N VAL A 130 1.67 -9.81 4.38
CA VAL A 130 2.65 -9.77 5.45
C VAL A 130 3.18 -8.34 5.61
N PHE A 131 3.40 -7.92 6.84
CA PHE A 131 3.98 -6.62 7.14
C PHE A 131 5.46 -6.78 7.45
N ARG A 132 6.25 -5.81 6.98
CA ARG A 132 7.65 -5.65 7.34
C ARG A 132 7.83 -4.22 7.83
N GLU A 133 8.59 -4.07 8.90
CA GLU A 133 8.90 -2.76 9.45
C GLU A 133 9.71 -1.93 8.45
N ALA A 134 9.43 -0.64 8.44
CA ALA A 134 10.16 0.37 7.69
C ALA A 134 10.69 1.41 8.67
N GLU A 135 11.95 1.79 8.51
CA GLU A 135 12.58 2.76 9.41
C GLU A 135 12.20 4.19 9.00
N LEU A 136 11.84 5.02 9.98
CA LEU A 136 11.58 6.45 9.83
C LEU A 136 12.78 7.28 10.28
N ARG A 137 12.98 8.43 9.65
CA ARG A 137 13.92 9.47 10.10
C ARG A 137 13.29 10.85 10.00
#